data_AF-A0A7Y4UAI8-F1
#
_entry.id   AF-A0A7Y4UAI8-F1
#
_cell.length_a   1.000
_cell.length_b   1.000
_cell.length_c   1.000
_cell.angle_alpha   90.00
_cell.angle_beta   90.00
_cell.angle_gamma   90.00
#
_symmetry.space_group_name_H-M   'P 1'
#
loop_
_entity.id
_entity.type
_entity.pdbx_description
1 polymer ?
#
loop_
_entity_poly.entity_id
_entity_poly.type
_entity_poly.pdbx_seq_one_letter_code
_entity_poly.pdbx_strand_id
1 'polypeptide(L)'
;MMLTVKDAAGNVVRRLNAAPMQGTQRVTWDLRYPSVTLAPPRNPAAGPDLEELFGPPPGGQLVMPGKYTVSLAKRVNGVWTQLSAPQSFNVVTEGSLTLAAADRKTLFEFQQKAARLQRAVVGASGVANELRGKLATAKRALQETPSAGDKLMEEVAALDKRLAEIVKAMSGDRALQARQINPPPSISERAGTVAAATRMANAKPTGTQVGEYTIASAEFELELKKLRAIAETEWPKLEKAMEAAGAPWTPGRIPVWSVQ
;
A
#
# COMPACT_ATOMS: atom_id res chain seq x y z
N MET A 1 -10.32 11.71 20.45
CA MET A 1 -9.20 11.21 21.30
C MET A 1 -8.51 10.06 20.57
N MET A 2 -7.32 9.66 21.01
CA MET A 2 -6.56 8.56 20.39
C MET A 2 -5.94 7.67 21.45
N LEU A 3 -6.18 6.37 21.34
CA LEU A 3 -5.47 5.33 22.06
C LEU A 3 -4.30 4.85 21.20
N THR A 4 -3.10 4.76 21.80
CA THR A 4 -1.90 4.26 21.12
C THR A 4 -1.43 2.99 21.82
N VAL A 5 -1.34 1.90 21.06
CA VAL A 5 -0.81 0.61 21.54
C VAL A 5 0.62 0.45 21.07
N LYS A 6 1.52 0.08 21.99
CA LYS A 6 2.92 -0.20 21.71
C LYS A 6 3.31 -1.62 22.13
N ASP A 7 4.22 -2.23 21.38
CA ASP A 7 4.85 -3.50 21.74
C ASP A 7 5.91 -3.33 22.85
N ALA A 8 6.50 -4.45 23.28
CA ALA A 8 7.57 -4.46 24.29
C ALA A 8 8.85 -3.71 23.88
N ALA A 9 9.08 -3.51 22.57
CA ALA A 9 10.19 -2.73 22.04
C ALA A 9 9.85 -1.23 21.91
N GLY A 10 8.63 -0.81 22.27
CA GLY A 10 8.18 0.57 22.21
C GLY A 10 7.67 1.02 20.84
N ASN A 11 7.60 0.11 19.85
CA ASN A 11 7.07 0.42 18.53
C ASN A 11 5.57 0.61 18.59
N VAL A 12 5.04 1.60 17.88
CA VAL A 12 3.59 1.80 17.76
C VAL A 12 3.01 0.73 16.85
N VAL A 13 2.15 -0.13 17.42
CA VAL A 13 1.50 -1.24 16.72
C VAL A 13 0.14 -0.84 16.19
N ARG A 14 -0.62 -0.06 16.97
CA ARG A 14 -1.96 0.38 16.59
C ARG A 14 -2.28 1.76 17.16
N ARG A 15 -3.06 2.53 16.40
CA ARG A 15 -3.72 3.76 16.85
C ARG A 15 -5.22 3.59 16.67
N LEU A 16 -5.99 3.83 17.71
CA LEU A 16 -7.45 3.64 17.74
C LEU A 16 -8.12 4.97 18.07
N ASN A 17 -9.00 5.41 17.17
CA ASN A 17 -9.80 6.60 17.41
C ASN A 17 -10.83 6.32 18.51
N ALA A 18 -10.85 7.18 19.52
CA ALA A 18 -11.85 7.17 20.58
C ALA A 18 -12.66 8.48 20.52
N ALA A 19 -14.00 8.36 20.51
CA ALA A 19 -14.88 9.53 20.49
C ALA A 19 -14.70 10.37 21.77
N PRO A 20 -14.59 11.70 21.67
CA PRO A 20 -14.46 12.57 22.83
C PRO A 20 -15.83 12.83 23.48
N MET A 21 -16.43 11.80 24.10
CA MET A 21 -17.74 11.88 24.74
C MET A 21 -17.63 11.81 26.26
N GLN A 22 -18.59 12.41 26.97
CA GLN A 22 -18.71 12.30 28.42
C GLN A 22 -19.12 10.86 28.83
N GLY A 23 -18.81 10.48 30.07
CA GLY A 23 -19.15 9.16 30.63
C GLY A 23 -18.16 8.04 30.27
N THR A 24 -18.54 6.80 30.60
CA THR A 24 -17.70 5.61 30.35
C THR A 24 -17.74 5.24 28.87
N GLN A 25 -16.57 5.19 28.25
CA GLN A 25 -16.41 4.83 26.84
C GLN A 25 -15.65 3.51 26.73
N ARG A 26 -16.00 2.70 25.72
CA ARG A 26 -15.33 1.42 25.42
C ARG A 26 -14.76 1.45 24.00
N VAL A 27 -13.51 1.05 23.86
CA VAL A 27 -12.84 0.86 22.56
C VAL A 27 -12.22 -0.53 22.54
N THR A 28 -12.46 -1.27 21.47
CA THR A 28 -11.95 -2.63 21.29
C THR A 28 -10.85 -2.64 20.24
N TRP A 29 -9.76 -3.36 20.53
CA TRP A 29 -8.72 -3.67 19.57
C TRP A 29 -8.86 -5.12 19.10
N ASP A 30 -8.80 -5.33 17.80
CA ASP A 30 -8.86 -6.63 17.12
C ASP A 30 -7.56 -7.46 17.20
N LEU A 31 -6.55 -6.98 17.95
CA LEU A 31 -5.23 -7.59 18.08
C LEU A 31 -4.47 -7.72 16.75
N ARG A 32 -4.72 -6.82 15.79
CA ARG A 32 -4.08 -6.84 14.47
C ARG A 32 -3.21 -5.62 14.21
N TYR A 33 -2.21 -5.83 13.37
CA TYR A 33 -1.52 -4.74 12.67
C TYR A 33 -2.47 -4.01 11.70
N PRO A 34 -2.16 -2.77 11.31
CA PRO A 34 -2.86 -2.09 10.22
C PRO A 34 -2.85 -2.93 8.94
N SER A 35 -3.90 -2.79 8.13
CA SER A 35 -3.87 -3.33 6.77
C SER A 35 -2.78 -2.65 5.95
N VAL A 36 -2.22 -3.40 5.01
CA VAL A 36 -1.30 -2.88 4.00
C VAL A 36 -1.99 -2.01 2.96
N THR A 37 -3.31 -2.15 2.84
CA THR A 37 -4.19 -1.29 2.05
C THR A 37 -4.94 -0.34 2.98
N LEU A 38 -4.94 0.95 2.64
CA LEU A 38 -5.75 1.93 3.34
C LEU A 38 -7.18 1.85 2.78
N ALA A 39 -8.17 1.64 3.65
CA ALA A 39 -9.56 1.76 3.25
C ALA A 39 -9.83 3.20 2.78
N PRO A 40 -10.71 3.41 1.78
CA PRO A 40 -11.10 4.75 1.37
C PRO A 40 -11.63 5.56 2.57
N PRO A 41 -11.48 6.89 2.56
CA PRO A 41 -12.00 7.72 3.64
C PRO A 41 -13.49 7.47 3.80
N ARG A 42 -13.93 7.24 5.03
CA ARG A 42 -15.35 7.01 5.35
C ARG A 42 -16.16 8.20 4.86
N ASN A 43 -17.17 7.93 4.03
CA ASN A 43 -18.16 8.94 3.69
C ASN A 43 -19.00 9.22 4.95
N PRO A 44 -18.96 10.44 5.52
CA PRO A 44 -19.73 10.76 6.72
C PRO A 44 -21.26 10.64 6.50
N ALA A 45 -21.71 10.67 5.25
CA ALA A 45 -23.12 10.53 4.87
C ALA A 45 -23.56 9.08 4.62
N ALA A 46 -22.63 8.11 4.56
CA ALA A 46 -23.00 6.71 4.50
C ALA A 46 -23.37 6.26 5.92
N GLY A 47 -24.64 5.90 6.13
CA GLY A 47 -25.12 5.40 7.41
C GLY A 47 -24.35 4.14 7.86
N PRO A 48 -24.33 3.84 9.18
CA PRO A 48 -23.57 2.73 9.75
C PRO A 48 -23.91 1.35 9.16
N ASP A 49 -25.14 1.17 8.66
CA ASP A 49 -25.65 -0.12 8.16
C ASP A 49 -25.04 -0.59 6.84
N LEU A 50 -24.47 0.31 6.02
CA LEU A 50 -23.92 -0.10 4.72
C LEU A 50 -22.57 -0.79 4.85
N GLU A 51 -21.82 -0.57 5.93
CA GLU A 51 -20.49 -1.14 6.13
C GLU A 51 -20.54 -2.57 6.69
N GLU A 52 -21.55 -2.92 7.50
CA GLU A 52 -21.73 -4.29 7.99
C GLU A 52 -22.02 -5.29 6.86
N LEU A 53 -22.62 -4.82 5.76
CA LEU A 53 -22.91 -5.63 4.58
C LEU A 53 -21.66 -6.11 3.81
N PHE A 54 -20.52 -5.44 3.95
CA PHE A 54 -19.28 -5.76 3.21
C PHE A 54 -18.18 -6.36 4.09
N GLY A 55 -18.48 -6.68 5.35
CA GLY A 55 -17.56 -7.31 6.30
C GLY A 55 -16.65 -6.32 7.02
N PRO A 56 -15.86 -6.79 8.02
CA PRO A 56 -14.99 -5.92 8.78
C PRO A 56 -13.94 -5.27 7.87
N PRO A 57 -13.52 -4.03 8.15
CA PRO A 57 -12.51 -3.34 7.34
C PRO A 57 -11.24 -4.18 7.25
N PRO A 58 -10.48 -4.09 6.13
CA PRO A 58 -9.25 -4.86 5.96
C PRO A 58 -8.35 -4.72 7.19
N GLY A 59 -7.93 -5.85 7.75
CA GLY A 59 -7.02 -5.92 8.91
C GLY A 59 -5.72 -6.62 8.53
N GLY A 60 -4.60 -6.22 9.13
CA GLY A 60 -3.33 -6.92 8.99
C GLY A 60 -3.30 -8.27 9.71
N GLN A 61 -2.12 -8.89 9.78
CA GLN A 61 -1.93 -10.10 10.59
C GLN A 61 -2.09 -9.81 12.09
N LEU A 62 -2.29 -10.88 12.87
CA LEU A 62 -2.34 -10.81 14.33
C LEU A 62 -0.99 -10.39 14.92
N VAL A 63 -1.04 -9.77 16.08
CA VAL A 63 0.17 -9.43 16.84
C VAL A 63 0.74 -10.65 17.56
N MET A 64 2.04 -10.60 17.84
CA MET A 64 2.68 -11.64 18.66
C MET A 64 2.18 -11.59 20.09
N PRO A 65 1.95 -12.74 20.73
CA PRO A 65 1.78 -12.81 22.18
C PRO A 65 2.98 -12.19 22.90
N GLY A 66 2.71 -11.49 23.99
CA GLY A 66 3.72 -10.75 24.73
C GLY A 66 3.15 -9.54 25.45
N LYS A 67 4.06 -8.72 25.98
CA LYS A 67 3.71 -7.52 26.74
C LYS A 67 3.48 -6.34 25.81
N TYR A 68 2.40 -5.60 26.06
CA TYR A 68 2.02 -4.39 25.35
C TYR A 68 1.71 -3.26 26.33
N THR A 69 1.74 -2.04 25.83
CA THR A 69 1.31 -0.86 26.58
C THR A 69 0.29 -0.04 25.79
N VAL A 70 -0.66 0.59 26.48
CA VAL A 70 -1.65 1.49 25.89
C VAL A 70 -1.61 2.84 26.59
N SER A 71 -1.67 3.93 25.82
CA SER A 71 -1.81 5.30 26.34
C SER A 71 -2.92 6.06 25.64
N LEU A 72 -3.56 6.98 26.36
CA LEU A 72 -4.61 7.86 25.83
C LEU A 72 -4.07 9.27 25.64
N ALA A 73 -4.35 9.88 24.48
CA ALA A 73 -4.05 11.27 24.20
C ALA A 73 -5.27 11.99 23.58
N LYS A 74 -5.40 13.29 23.87
CA LYS A 74 -6.30 14.21 23.15
C LYS A 74 -5.52 15.03 22.15
N ARG A 75 -6.16 15.39 21.04
CA ARG A 75 -5.64 16.39 20.09
C ARG A 75 -6.55 17.62 20.13
N VAL A 76 -6.00 18.79 20.41
CA VAL A 76 -6.71 20.07 20.39
C VAL A 76 -5.83 21.06 19.62
N ASN A 77 -6.39 21.73 18.60
CA ASN A 77 -5.67 22.67 17.73
C ASN A 77 -4.34 22.11 17.19
N GLY A 78 -4.36 20.85 16.75
CA GLY A 78 -3.17 20.17 16.21
C GLY A 78 -2.22 19.59 17.26
N VAL A 79 -2.29 20.04 18.52
CA VAL A 79 -1.40 19.63 19.61
C VAL A 79 -1.91 18.37 20.31
N TRP A 80 -1.04 17.39 20.49
CA TRP A 80 -1.33 16.17 21.24
C TRP A 80 -0.96 16.34 22.73
N THR A 81 -1.91 16.07 23.63
CA THR A 81 -1.70 16.05 25.08
C THR A 81 -2.03 14.67 25.61
N GLN A 82 -1.10 14.04 26.31
CA GLN A 82 -1.33 12.76 26.98
C GLN A 82 -2.29 12.95 28.16
N LEU A 83 -3.29 12.07 28.27
CA LEU A 83 -4.34 12.13 29.29
C LEU A 83 -4.14 11.11 30.41
N SER A 84 -3.35 10.07 30.19
CA SER A 84 -3.09 9.04 31.19
C SER A 84 -1.66 8.51 31.08
N ALA A 85 -1.11 8.03 32.18
CA ALA A 85 0.11 7.22 32.14
C ALA A 85 -0.15 5.92 31.34
N PRO A 86 0.87 5.39 30.62
CA PRO A 86 0.71 4.15 29.87
C PRO A 86 0.34 2.97 30.79
N GLN A 87 -0.64 2.17 30.39
CA GLN A 87 -1.06 0.96 31.10
C GLN A 87 -0.51 -0.28 30.40
N SER A 88 -0.01 -1.27 31.15
CA SER A 88 0.54 -2.51 30.59
C SER A 88 -0.48 -3.64 30.58
N PHE A 89 -0.43 -4.48 29.56
CA PHE A 89 -1.23 -5.71 29.47
C PHE A 89 -0.47 -6.79 28.68
N ASN A 90 -0.88 -8.06 28.82
CA ASN A 90 -0.30 -9.18 28.10
C ASN A 90 -1.29 -9.72 27.07
N VAL A 91 -0.81 -9.95 25.85
CA VAL A 91 -1.53 -10.72 24.82
C VAL A 91 -1.07 -12.17 24.91
N VAL A 92 -2.03 -13.08 24.98
CA VAL A 92 -1.80 -14.53 25.06
C VAL A 92 -2.51 -15.23 23.92
N THR A 93 -2.01 -16.40 23.52
CA THR A 93 -2.71 -17.28 22.56
C THR A 93 -3.74 -18.12 23.28
N GLU A 94 -4.92 -18.23 22.69
CA GLU A 94 -5.98 -19.14 23.13
C GLU A 94 -5.77 -20.54 22.52
N GLY A 95 -6.03 -21.60 23.29
CA GLY A 95 -6.09 -22.99 22.79
C GLY A 95 -4.87 -23.90 23.09
N SER A 96 -5.04 -25.20 22.82
CA SER A 96 -4.08 -26.29 23.06
C SER A 96 -3.06 -26.53 21.93
N LEU A 97 -3.23 -25.86 20.78
CA LEU A 97 -2.28 -25.88 19.67
C LEU A 97 -1.13 -24.91 19.96
N THR A 98 -0.20 -25.33 20.81
CA THR A 98 1.00 -24.56 21.11
C THR A 98 2.03 -24.75 20.01
N LEU A 99 1.96 -23.95 18.95
CA LEU A 99 3.12 -23.73 18.09
C LEU A 99 4.30 -23.30 18.98
N ALA A 100 5.43 -24.00 18.90
CA ALA A 100 6.60 -23.70 19.71
C ALA A 100 6.99 -22.23 19.56
N ALA A 101 7.52 -21.60 20.63
CA ALA A 101 7.83 -20.17 20.61
C ALA A 101 8.75 -19.76 19.44
N ALA A 102 9.72 -20.61 19.11
CA ALA A 102 10.60 -20.42 17.96
C ALA A 102 9.84 -20.43 16.62
N ASP A 103 8.94 -21.40 16.45
CA ASP A 103 8.17 -21.58 15.22
C ASP A 103 7.16 -20.43 15.01
N ARG A 104 6.59 -19.93 16.10
CA ARG A 104 5.71 -18.75 16.10
C ARG A 104 6.48 -17.50 15.68
N LYS A 105 7.71 -17.33 16.18
CA LYS A 105 8.59 -16.24 15.75
C LYS A 105 8.88 -16.33 14.25
N THR A 106 9.21 -17.52 13.74
CA THR A 106 9.44 -17.75 12.30
C THR A 106 8.21 -17.40 11.46
N LEU A 107 7.02 -17.85 11.86
CA LEU A 107 5.77 -17.51 11.19
C LEU A 107 5.54 -15.99 11.18
N PHE A 108 5.70 -15.34 12.33
CA PHE A 108 5.49 -13.91 12.45
C PHE A 108 6.44 -13.09 11.58
N GLU A 109 7.73 -13.45 11.56
CA GLU A 109 8.71 -12.80 10.69
C GLU A 109 8.35 -12.96 9.21
N PHE A 110 7.83 -14.13 8.82
CA PHE A 110 7.36 -14.38 7.46
C PHE A 110 6.11 -13.57 7.12
N GLN A 111 5.11 -13.52 8.00
CA GLN A 111 3.92 -12.67 7.83
C GLN A 111 4.31 -11.20 7.65
N GLN A 112 5.25 -10.71 8.46
CA GLN A 112 5.77 -9.35 8.34
C GLN A 112 6.48 -9.10 7.00
N LYS A 113 7.25 -10.07 6.50
CA LYS A 113 7.87 -10.00 5.17
C LYS A 113 6.81 -9.96 4.07
N ALA A 114 5.83 -10.86 4.10
CA ALA A 114 4.75 -10.94 3.12
C ALA A 114 3.90 -9.65 3.10
N ALA A 115 3.52 -9.12 4.26
CA ALA A 115 2.80 -7.85 4.38
C ALA A 115 3.62 -6.67 3.80
N ARG A 116 4.93 -6.60 4.08
CA ARG A 116 5.78 -5.55 3.51
C ARG A 116 5.86 -5.63 1.99
N LEU A 117 5.98 -6.84 1.44
CA LEU A 117 5.97 -7.06 -0.01
C LEU A 117 4.63 -6.64 -0.61
N GLN A 118 3.51 -7.13 -0.07
CA GLN A 118 2.17 -6.77 -0.54
C GLN A 118 1.94 -5.26 -0.55
N ARG A 119 2.31 -4.57 0.55
CA ARG A 119 2.23 -3.10 0.63
C ARG A 119 3.02 -2.42 -0.49
N ALA A 120 4.25 -2.87 -0.73
CA ALA A 120 5.13 -2.27 -1.74
C ALA A 120 4.57 -2.49 -3.15
N VAL A 121 4.06 -3.70 -3.45
CA VAL A 121 3.46 -4.04 -4.74
C VAL A 121 2.18 -3.24 -5.00
N VAL A 122 1.32 -3.07 -3.98
CA VAL A 122 0.14 -2.21 -4.08
C VAL A 122 0.53 -0.77 -4.37
N GLY A 123 1.51 -0.23 -3.64
CA GLY A 123 1.99 1.15 -3.84
C GLY A 123 2.59 1.36 -5.24
N ALA A 124 3.45 0.45 -5.69
CA ALA A 124 4.03 0.50 -7.04
C ALA A 124 2.96 0.43 -8.13
N SER A 125 1.96 -0.44 -7.96
CA SER A 125 0.83 -0.54 -8.89
C SER A 125 0.01 0.75 -8.94
N GLY A 126 -0.17 1.43 -7.80
CA GLY A 126 -0.77 2.76 -7.74
C GLY A 126 0.01 3.80 -8.56
N VAL A 127 1.31 3.91 -8.31
CA VAL A 127 2.21 4.83 -9.03
C VAL A 127 2.19 4.55 -10.54
N ALA A 128 2.26 3.29 -10.95
CA ALA A 128 2.23 2.92 -12.36
C ALA A 128 0.89 3.30 -13.03
N ASN A 129 -0.24 3.14 -12.34
CA ASN A 129 -1.54 3.55 -12.86
C ASN A 129 -1.67 5.08 -12.99
N GLU A 130 -1.16 5.83 -12.01
CA GLU A 130 -1.11 7.29 -12.07
C GLU A 130 -0.24 7.77 -13.24
N LEU A 131 0.97 7.22 -13.39
CA LEU A 131 1.87 7.54 -14.50
C LEU A 131 1.25 7.24 -15.86
N ARG A 132 0.50 6.14 -15.99
CA ARG A 132 -0.21 5.81 -17.23
C ARG A 132 -1.24 6.88 -17.59
N GLY A 133 -2.00 7.38 -16.61
CA GLY A 133 -2.94 8.49 -16.81
C GLY A 133 -2.23 9.80 -17.19
N LYS A 134 -1.08 10.07 -16.56
CA LYS A 134 -0.23 11.22 -16.87
C LYS A 134 0.34 11.16 -18.29
N LEU A 135 0.90 10.02 -18.71
CA LEU A 135 1.42 9.79 -20.06
C LEU A 135 0.34 9.91 -21.14
N ALA A 136 -0.86 9.36 -20.89
CA ALA A 136 -2.00 9.53 -21.81
C ALA A 136 -2.42 11.00 -21.96
N THR A 137 -2.34 11.78 -20.89
CA THR A 137 -2.62 13.22 -20.93
C THR A 137 -1.50 14.00 -21.58
N ALA A 138 -0.23 13.64 -21.35
CA ALA A 138 0.93 14.21 -22.01
C ALA A 138 0.88 14.02 -23.53
N LYS A 139 0.54 12.80 -23.98
CA LYS A 139 0.38 12.50 -25.41
C LYS A 139 -0.65 13.42 -26.07
N ARG A 140 -1.81 13.65 -25.42
CA ARG A 140 -2.83 14.57 -25.93
C ARG A 140 -2.35 16.02 -25.93
N ALA A 141 -1.70 16.47 -24.86
CA ALA A 141 -1.18 17.83 -24.79
C ALA A 141 -0.15 18.11 -25.91
N LEU A 142 0.74 17.16 -26.19
CA LEU A 142 1.72 17.30 -27.26
C LEU A 142 1.10 17.31 -28.67
N GLN A 143 0.00 16.60 -28.89
CA GLN A 143 -0.74 16.69 -30.17
C GLN A 143 -1.32 18.09 -30.42
N GLU A 144 -1.67 18.80 -29.35
CA GLU A 144 -2.15 20.19 -29.39
C GLU A 144 -1.01 21.22 -29.32
N THR A 145 0.26 20.79 -29.43
CA THR A 145 1.44 21.66 -29.33
C THR A 145 2.15 21.74 -30.68
N PRO A 146 1.93 22.78 -31.50
CA PRO A 146 2.56 22.88 -32.82
C PRO A 146 4.10 22.89 -32.81
N SER A 147 4.70 23.34 -31.71
CA SER A 147 6.14 23.38 -31.46
C SER A 147 6.73 22.07 -30.92
N ALA A 148 5.90 21.06 -30.62
CA ALA A 148 6.39 19.77 -30.18
C ALA A 148 7.02 19.02 -31.35
N GLY A 149 8.33 18.73 -31.27
CA GLY A 149 9.00 17.90 -32.26
C GLY A 149 8.63 16.42 -32.15
N ASP A 150 8.69 15.69 -33.27
CA ASP A 150 8.39 14.25 -33.36
C ASP A 150 9.13 13.41 -32.31
N LYS A 151 10.37 13.79 -32.00
CA LYS A 151 11.19 13.15 -30.96
C LYS A 151 10.52 13.14 -29.59
N LEU A 152 9.83 14.22 -29.20
CA LEU A 152 9.16 14.30 -27.90
C LEU A 152 7.95 13.36 -27.84
N MET A 153 7.23 13.22 -28.97
CA MET A 153 6.13 12.26 -29.11
C MET A 153 6.62 10.80 -29.07
N GLU A 154 7.75 10.51 -29.71
CA GLU A 154 8.40 9.19 -29.67
C GLU A 154 8.85 8.83 -28.24
N GLU A 155 9.41 9.79 -27.49
CA GLU A 155 9.80 9.59 -26.09
C GLU A 155 8.60 9.24 -25.21
N VAL A 156 7.46 9.93 -25.37
CA VAL A 156 6.21 9.58 -24.65
C VAL A 156 5.74 8.18 -25.00
N ALA A 157 5.72 7.82 -26.29
CA ALA A 157 5.29 6.50 -26.73
C ALA A 157 6.21 5.37 -26.21
N ALA A 158 7.52 5.60 -26.17
CA ALA A 158 8.48 4.66 -25.63
C ALA A 158 8.31 4.45 -24.11
N LEU A 159 8.06 5.53 -23.36
CA LEU A 159 7.77 5.45 -21.93
C LEU A 159 6.45 4.72 -21.65
N ASP A 160 5.40 5.01 -22.42
CA ASP A 160 4.10 4.34 -22.29
C ASP A 160 4.21 2.83 -22.52
N LYS A 161 4.93 2.42 -23.58
CA LYS A 161 5.19 1.00 -23.87
C LYS A 161 5.95 0.32 -22.73
N ARG A 162 7.03 0.95 -22.24
CA ARG A 162 7.81 0.39 -21.12
C ARG A 162 6.99 0.29 -19.84
N LEU A 163 6.18 1.31 -19.54
CA LEU A 163 5.29 1.29 -18.38
C LEU A 163 4.24 0.18 -18.51
N ALA A 164 3.70 -0.04 -19.70
CA ALA A 164 2.75 -1.13 -19.96
C ALA A 164 3.34 -2.52 -19.68
N GLU A 165 4.60 -2.75 -20.05
CA GLU A 165 5.30 -4.02 -19.72
C GLU A 165 5.50 -4.19 -18.20
N ILE A 166 5.86 -3.12 -17.48
CA ILE A 166 5.96 -3.16 -16.01
C ILE A 166 4.60 -3.48 -15.39
N VAL A 167 3.53 -2.81 -15.84
CA VAL A 167 2.16 -3.06 -15.36
C VAL A 167 1.73 -4.50 -15.65
N LYS A 168 2.05 -5.02 -16.84
CA LYS A 168 1.78 -6.41 -17.22
C LYS A 168 2.51 -7.41 -16.32
N ALA A 169 3.79 -7.19 -16.03
CA ALA A 169 4.54 -8.04 -15.11
C ALA A 169 3.97 -7.98 -13.68
N MET A 170 3.62 -6.78 -13.20
CA MET A 170 3.09 -6.59 -11.85
C MET A 170 1.67 -7.13 -11.66
N SER A 171 0.77 -6.89 -12.62
CA SER A 171 -0.68 -7.11 -12.48
C SER A 171 -1.26 -8.19 -13.40
N GLY A 172 -0.44 -8.77 -14.28
CA GLY A 172 -0.85 -9.77 -15.26
C GLY A 172 -1.24 -9.19 -16.62
N ASP A 173 -1.34 -10.08 -17.61
CA ASP A 173 -1.72 -9.74 -18.98
C ASP A 173 -3.24 -9.70 -19.13
N ARG A 174 -3.79 -8.49 -19.23
CA ARG A 174 -5.23 -8.28 -19.42
C ARG A 174 -5.76 -8.84 -20.74
N ALA A 175 -4.94 -8.91 -21.79
CA ALA A 175 -5.37 -9.44 -23.08
C ALA A 175 -5.57 -10.96 -23.02
N LEU A 176 -4.71 -11.68 -22.27
CA LEU A 176 -4.89 -13.10 -22.00
C LEU A 176 -6.09 -13.36 -21.10
N GLN A 177 -6.24 -12.57 -20.02
CA GLN A 177 -7.38 -12.64 -19.12
C GLN A 177 -8.72 -12.42 -19.84
N ALA A 178 -8.79 -11.44 -20.74
CA ALA A 178 -9.98 -11.17 -21.55
C ALA A 178 -10.37 -12.34 -22.46
N ARG A 179 -9.42 -13.21 -22.81
CA ARG A 179 -9.62 -14.41 -23.64
C ARG A 179 -9.80 -15.68 -22.80
N GLN A 180 -9.95 -15.57 -21.48
CA GLN A 180 -10.05 -16.70 -20.56
C GLN A 180 -8.86 -17.67 -20.65
N ILE A 181 -7.70 -17.17 -21.09
CA ILE A 181 -6.44 -17.93 -21.10
C ILE A 181 -5.82 -17.74 -19.73
N ASN A 182 -5.60 -18.84 -18.99
CA ASN A 182 -4.98 -18.79 -17.68
C ASN A 182 -3.48 -18.42 -17.80
N PRO A 183 -3.07 -17.19 -17.47
CA PRO A 183 -1.67 -16.83 -17.51
C PRO A 183 -0.95 -17.37 -16.26
N PRO A 184 0.39 -17.44 -16.26
CA PRO A 184 1.12 -17.62 -15.01
C PRO A 184 0.77 -16.48 -14.04
N PRO A 185 0.76 -16.73 -12.71
CA PRO A 185 0.34 -15.74 -11.75
C PRO A 185 1.30 -14.54 -11.73
N SER A 186 0.73 -13.35 -11.66
CA SER A 186 1.48 -12.09 -11.63
C SER A 186 2.18 -11.86 -10.29
N ILE A 187 3.10 -10.90 -10.24
CA ILE A 187 3.78 -10.51 -8.99
C ILE A 187 2.77 -10.14 -7.90
N SER A 188 1.74 -9.36 -8.25
CA SER A 188 0.69 -8.93 -7.31
C SER A 188 -0.14 -10.10 -6.81
N GLU A 189 -0.44 -11.05 -7.69
CA GLU A 189 -1.21 -12.24 -7.35
C GLU A 189 -0.44 -13.16 -6.40
N ARG A 190 0.85 -13.43 -6.67
CA ARG A 190 1.71 -14.21 -5.79
C ARG A 190 1.87 -13.54 -4.43
N ALA A 191 2.23 -12.26 -4.40
CA ALA A 191 2.40 -11.50 -3.16
C ALA A 191 1.11 -11.42 -2.34
N GLY A 192 -0.03 -11.17 -3.00
CA GLY A 192 -1.35 -11.13 -2.38
C GLY A 192 -1.76 -12.48 -1.82
N THR A 193 -1.56 -13.57 -2.58
CA THR A 193 -1.89 -14.93 -2.16
C THR A 193 -1.08 -15.36 -0.94
N VAL A 194 0.24 -15.14 -0.95
CA VAL A 194 1.10 -15.46 0.20
C VAL A 194 0.68 -14.66 1.44
N ALA A 195 0.45 -13.36 1.28
CA ALA A 195 0.03 -12.52 2.40
C ALA A 195 -1.33 -12.95 2.95
N ALA A 196 -2.30 -13.23 2.09
CA ALA A 196 -3.63 -13.70 2.49
C ALA A 196 -3.58 -15.07 3.20
N ALA A 197 -2.87 -16.03 2.61
CA ALA A 197 -2.76 -17.39 3.14
C ALA A 197 -2.04 -17.44 4.50
N THR A 198 -1.08 -16.55 4.72
CA THR A 198 -0.33 -16.52 5.99
C THR A 198 -0.94 -15.61 7.04
N ARG A 199 -1.81 -14.65 6.67
CA ARG A 199 -2.40 -13.66 7.59
C ARG A 199 -3.00 -14.30 8.86
N MET A 200 -3.65 -15.45 8.71
CA MET A 200 -4.37 -16.17 9.78
C MET A 200 -3.78 -17.55 10.10
N ALA A 201 -2.60 -17.85 9.57
CA ALA A 201 -1.95 -19.12 9.83
C ALA A 201 -1.56 -19.26 11.31
N ASN A 202 -1.62 -20.49 11.81
CA ASN A 202 -1.16 -20.89 13.15
C ASN A 202 -0.10 -22.00 13.09
N ALA A 203 0.58 -22.13 11.94
CA ALA A 203 1.63 -23.12 11.67
C ALA A 203 2.76 -22.48 10.86
N LYS A 204 3.91 -23.15 10.74
CA LYS A 204 5.03 -22.68 9.91
C LYS A 204 4.59 -22.41 8.47
N PRO A 205 5.16 -21.40 7.79
CA PRO A 205 4.97 -21.23 6.36
C PRO A 205 5.36 -22.49 5.59
N THR A 206 4.56 -22.89 4.61
CA THR A 206 4.87 -24.06 3.79
C THR A 206 6.01 -23.76 2.82
N GLY A 207 6.67 -24.80 2.30
CA GLY A 207 7.71 -24.64 1.27
C GLY A 207 7.21 -23.88 0.05
N THR A 208 5.97 -24.14 -0.39
CA THR A 208 5.31 -23.41 -1.47
C THR A 208 5.15 -21.93 -1.15
N GLN A 209 4.66 -21.57 0.06
CA GLN A 209 4.51 -20.15 0.44
C GLN A 209 5.85 -19.41 0.44
N VAL A 210 6.91 -20.05 0.92
CA VAL A 210 8.27 -19.48 0.92
C VAL A 210 8.81 -19.34 -0.51
N GLY A 211 8.60 -20.33 -1.37
CA GLY A 211 8.97 -20.28 -2.78
C GLY A 211 8.27 -19.16 -3.54
N GLU A 212 6.94 -19.07 -3.39
CA GLU A 212 6.11 -18.02 -3.98
C GLU A 212 6.52 -16.62 -3.54
N TYR A 213 6.80 -16.44 -2.23
CA TYR A 213 7.34 -15.18 -1.71
C TYR A 213 8.67 -14.82 -2.37
N THR A 214 9.56 -15.81 -2.52
CA THR A 214 10.91 -15.60 -3.05
C THR A 214 10.85 -15.15 -4.50
N ILE A 215 10.08 -15.84 -5.34
CA ILE A 215 9.82 -15.49 -6.74
C ILE A 215 9.25 -14.07 -6.83
N ALA A 216 8.14 -13.82 -6.14
CA ALA A 216 7.46 -12.53 -6.19
C ALA A 216 8.35 -11.38 -5.73
N SER A 217 9.15 -11.59 -4.68
CA SER A 217 10.06 -10.55 -4.16
C SER A 217 11.20 -10.22 -5.14
N ALA A 218 11.77 -11.23 -5.79
CA ALA A 218 12.87 -11.05 -6.75
C ALA A 218 12.37 -10.37 -8.04
N GLU A 219 11.25 -10.83 -8.59
CA GLU A 219 10.63 -10.22 -9.77
C GLU A 219 10.19 -8.78 -9.47
N PHE A 220 9.58 -8.55 -8.30
CA PHE A 220 9.17 -7.21 -7.88
C PHE A 220 10.34 -6.25 -7.76
N GLU A 221 11.48 -6.68 -7.24
CA GLU A 221 12.66 -5.81 -7.11
C GLU A 221 13.13 -5.30 -8.48
N LEU A 222 13.12 -6.16 -9.50
CA LEU A 222 13.48 -5.81 -10.87
C LEU A 222 12.50 -4.79 -11.47
N GLU A 223 11.20 -5.06 -11.37
CA GLU A 223 10.17 -4.17 -11.93
C GLU A 223 10.07 -2.84 -11.18
N LEU A 224 10.27 -2.83 -9.85
CA LEU A 224 10.29 -1.61 -9.06
C LEU A 224 11.46 -0.70 -9.46
N LYS A 225 12.65 -1.25 -9.73
CA LYS A 225 13.79 -0.45 -10.22
C LYS A 225 13.46 0.24 -11.55
N LYS A 226 12.84 -0.48 -12.49
CA LYS A 226 12.39 0.09 -13.77
C LYS A 226 11.33 1.17 -13.58
N LEU A 227 10.35 0.93 -12.71
CA LEU A 227 9.29 1.89 -12.41
C LEU A 227 9.86 3.18 -11.80
N ARG A 228 10.80 3.06 -10.85
CA ARG A 228 11.45 4.21 -10.23
C ARG A 228 12.25 5.03 -11.25
N ALA A 229 12.94 4.39 -12.20
CA ALA A 229 13.62 5.12 -13.28
C ALA A 229 12.64 5.98 -14.09
N ILE A 230 11.48 5.43 -14.45
CA ILE A 230 10.42 6.18 -15.15
C ILE A 230 9.89 7.31 -14.27
N ALA A 231 9.49 6.98 -13.03
CA ALA A 231 8.80 7.90 -12.13
C ALA A 231 9.67 9.06 -11.63
N GLU A 232 10.91 8.76 -11.26
CA GLU A 232 11.79 9.69 -10.53
C GLU A 232 12.76 10.43 -11.46
N THR A 233 13.01 9.91 -12.67
CA THR A 233 14.00 10.49 -13.58
C THR A 233 13.41 10.88 -14.93
N GLU A 234 12.76 9.96 -15.62
CA GLU A 234 12.36 10.19 -17.01
C GLU A 234 11.08 11.03 -17.12
N TRP A 235 10.09 10.77 -16.26
CA TRP A 235 8.86 11.56 -16.22
C TRP A 235 9.11 13.05 -15.88
N PRO A 236 9.91 13.41 -14.85
CA PRO A 236 10.24 14.82 -14.60
C PRO A 236 11.03 15.48 -15.74
N LYS A 237 11.87 14.73 -16.46
CA LYS A 237 12.57 15.23 -17.66
C LYS A 237 11.59 15.53 -18.79
N LEU A 238 10.63 14.63 -19.01
CA LEU A 238 9.57 14.80 -20.00
C LEU A 238 8.69 16.02 -19.67
N GLU A 239 8.28 16.19 -18.42
CA GLU A 239 7.49 17.37 -17.99
C GLU A 239 8.20 18.69 -18.30
N LYS A 240 9.52 18.76 -18.07
CA LYS A 240 10.33 19.94 -18.42
C LYS A 240 10.40 20.18 -19.92
N ALA A 241 10.56 19.12 -20.71
CA ALA A 241 10.60 19.23 -22.17
C ALA A 241 9.25 19.69 -22.75
N MET A 242 8.14 19.18 -22.19
CA MET A 242 6.79 19.64 -22.54
C MET A 242 6.57 21.12 -22.22
N GLU A 243 7.01 21.58 -21.04
CA GLU A 243 6.90 22.98 -20.66
C GLU A 243 7.74 23.88 -21.57
N ALA A 244 8.98 23.50 -21.87
CA ALA A 244 9.86 24.23 -22.80
C ALA A 244 9.30 24.28 -24.22
N ALA A 245 8.54 23.25 -24.63
CA ALA A 245 7.84 23.23 -25.91
C ALA A 245 6.56 24.07 -25.92
N GLY A 246 6.14 24.65 -24.77
CA GLY A 246 4.90 25.42 -24.67
C GLY A 246 3.63 24.57 -24.68
N ALA A 247 3.72 23.30 -24.29
CA ALA A 247 2.57 22.42 -24.30
C ALA A 247 1.50 22.88 -23.30
N PRO A 248 0.19 22.66 -23.58
CA PRO A 248 -0.87 22.92 -22.61
C PRO A 248 -0.59 22.28 -21.25
N TRP A 249 -1.07 22.94 -20.18
CA TRP A 249 -0.87 22.47 -18.81
C TRP A 249 -1.49 21.07 -18.59
N THR A 250 -0.77 20.22 -17.85
CA THR A 250 -1.23 18.88 -17.47
C THR A 250 -1.23 18.72 -15.95
N PRO A 251 -2.18 17.96 -15.36
CA PRO A 251 -2.28 17.80 -13.91
C PRO A 251 -0.97 17.35 -13.25
N GLY A 252 -0.57 18.08 -12.20
CA GLY A 252 0.65 17.81 -11.44
C GLY A 252 1.90 18.53 -11.96
N ARG A 253 1.86 19.13 -13.16
CA ARG A 253 2.95 19.95 -13.68
C ARG A 253 2.93 21.34 -13.03
N ILE A 254 4.07 21.82 -12.56
CA ILE A 254 4.21 23.18 -12.02
C ILE A 254 4.54 24.12 -13.18
N PRO A 255 3.69 25.12 -13.49
CA PRO A 255 3.96 26.04 -14.59
C PRO A 255 5.16 26.93 -14.30
N VAL A 256 5.93 27.28 -15.33
CA VAL A 256 6.99 28.29 -15.24
C VAL A 256 6.50 29.55 -15.92
N TRP A 257 6.34 30.62 -15.14
CA TRP A 257 5.89 31.91 -15.65
C TRP A 257 6.78 33.04 -15.10
N SER A 258 7.18 33.95 -15.98
CA SER A 258 7.81 35.22 -15.63
C SER A 258 7.09 36.35 -16.37
N VAL A 259 7.05 37.53 -15.73
CA VAL A 259 6.67 38.77 -16.43
C VAL A 259 7.62 38.94 -17.61
N GLN A 260 7.07 39.08 -18.82
CA GLN A 260 7.82 39.40 -20.03
C GLN A 260 8.15 40.88 -20.08
#